data_AF-A0A854X429-F1
#
_entry.id   AF-A0A854X429-F1
#
_cell.length_a   1.000
_cell.length_b   1.000
_cell.length_c   1.000
_cell.angle_alpha   90.00
_cell.angle_beta   90.00
_cell.angle_gamma   90.00
#
_symmetry.space_group_name_H-M   'P 1'
#
loop_
_entity.id
_entity.type
_entity.pdbx_description
1 polymer ?
#
loop_
_entity_poly.entity_id
_entity_poly.type
_entity_poly.pdbx_seq_one_letter_code
_entity_poly.pdbx_strand_id
1 'polypeptide(L)'
;MGDIIRHIDRTHTPRKLRKKDVRTLICIICRLDKSDMSLEHVLPQSLGGYYHIKTVCVACNSIMGNNIDSPLVNHKLTELYRFAQSIAGKNGAVPNPFAGVFTEKELPNNKARLDVAEDGKLEIYHHPTVDIKEENGQVVSIEISVDGKDTDKIDAMVEKILRRKDIPKDAVLRGERRIEISAGSFGSRWEIDTQRFKIGLLKIAYEYAVDTVPGYFEDEDAIRISQILKNAEYDAVLDYVKIGNGLQQEVCKPYEDFIDFDQKNHYLILVATDEWGLMCLVKLHDLFAVGIILSKKRYLSQGELRIGVNSIEGRSFAKLTGEEMIESCLGPWSSMFAYYFDEVDAEQGKREVGDPSFRYEGQDNEAVPIYRRSGERLFYLKDLLEHAHVHMERRPGVMINVFEFDPRQEFFIRAVGSGKLYRVVGYWRSQSIIRKI
;
A
#
# COMPACT_ATOMS: atom_id res chain seq x y z
N MET A 1 24.00 -14.68 90.18
CA MET A 1 23.31 -15.03 88.92
C MET A 1 23.29 -13.76 88.09
N GLY A 2 24.07 -13.52 87.04
CA GLY A 2 24.95 -14.34 86.22
C GLY A 2 24.93 -13.72 84.82
N ASP A 3 25.23 -12.43 84.70
CA ASP A 3 25.16 -11.67 83.45
C ASP A 3 26.40 -11.95 82.58
N ILE A 4 26.19 -12.71 81.51
CA ILE A 4 27.20 -12.99 80.49
C ILE A 4 27.04 -11.96 79.37
N ILE A 5 27.95 -10.99 79.35
CA ILE A 5 28.24 -10.15 78.19
C ILE A 5 28.98 -11.01 77.16
N ARG A 6 28.42 -11.17 75.95
CA ARG A 6 29.16 -11.65 74.78
C ARG A 6 28.94 -10.71 73.59
N HIS A 7 30.05 -10.10 73.18
CA HIS A 7 30.24 -9.42 71.90
C HIS A 7 29.76 -10.28 70.74
N ILE A 8 28.94 -9.69 69.86
CA ILE A 8 28.72 -10.20 68.51
C ILE A 8 29.26 -9.18 67.53
N ASP A 9 30.23 -9.68 66.77
CA ASP A 9 31.04 -9.06 65.75
C ASP A 9 30.18 -8.50 64.60
N ARG A 10 30.45 -7.24 64.22
CA ARG A 10 29.81 -6.56 63.09
C ARG A 10 30.64 -6.79 61.83
N THR A 11 30.39 -7.90 61.14
CA THR A 11 30.77 -8.06 59.74
C THR A 11 29.59 -8.57 58.92
N HIS A 12 28.77 -7.62 58.46
CA HIS A 12 27.82 -7.84 57.36
C HIS A 12 28.14 -6.85 56.25
N THR A 13 29.07 -7.25 55.37
CA THR A 13 29.22 -6.67 54.04
C THR A 13 27.91 -6.88 53.26
N PRO A 14 27.27 -5.82 52.73
CA PRO A 14 26.08 -5.99 51.91
C PRO A 14 26.48 -6.66 50.59
N ARG A 15 25.86 -7.81 50.31
CA ARG A 15 25.94 -8.54 49.06
C ARG A 15 25.47 -7.60 47.94
N LYS A 16 26.40 -7.03 47.16
CA LYS A 16 26.09 -6.25 45.96
C LYS A 16 25.26 -7.12 45.02
N LEU A 17 23.96 -6.87 44.96
CA LEU A 17 23.08 -7.32 43.88
C LEU A 17 23.70 -6.81 42.58
N ARG A 18 24.22 -7.72 41.76
CA ARG A 18 24.63 -7.42 40.39
C ARG A 18 23.42 -6.82 39.69
N LYS A 19 23.50 -5.55 39.27
CA LYS A 19 22.54 -4.95 38.34
C LYS A 19 22.45 -5.89 37.14
N LYS A 20 21.27 -6.45 36.88
CA LYS A 20 21.01 -7.10 35.58
C LYS A 20 21.18 -6.00 34.55
N ASP A 21 22.15 -6.15 33.65
CA ASP A 21 22.29 -5.30 32.48
C ASP A 21 21.02 -5.46 31.62
N VAL A 22 20.09 -4.53 31.79
CA VAL A 22 18.90 -4.45 30.95
C VAL A 22 19.39 -3.96 29.58
N ARG A 23 19.37 -4.83 28.58
CA ARG A 23 19.70 -4.44 27.20
C ARG A 23 18.72 -3.35 26.77
N THR A 24 19.24 -2.16 26.47
CA THR A 24 18.46 -1.07 25.87
C THR A 24 18.60 -1.11 24.36
N LEU A 25 17.57 -0.64 23.66
CA LEU A 25 17.55 -0.42 22.22
C LEU A 25 17.15 1.02 21.95
N ILE A 26 17.64 1.61 20.87
CA ILE A 26 17.28 2.97 20.47
C ILE A 26 15.92 2.94 19.79
N CYS A 27 14.98 3.76 20.27
CA CYS A 27 13.70 3.95 19.61
C CYS A 27 13.84 4.89 18.41
N ILE A 28 13.34 4.50 17.23
CA ILE A 28 13.52 5.29 16.01
C ILE A 28 12.75 6.62 16.02
N ILE A 29 11.66 6.71 16.79
CA ILE A 29 10.83 7.92 16.89
C ILE A 29 11.41 8.92 17.90
N CYS A 30 11.62 8.52 19.16
CA CYS A 30 12.15 9.44 20.17
C CYS A 30 13.67 9.54 20.19
N ARG A 31 14.38 8.63 19.51
CA ARG A 31 15.84 8.55 19.42
C ARG A 31 16.54 8.43 20.78
N LEU A 32 15.88 7.77 21.73
CA LEU A 32 16.39 7.51 23.08
C LEU A 32 16.54 6.00 23.30
N ASP A 33 17.49 5.63 24.17
CA ASP A 33 17.61 4.29 24.72
C ASP A 33 16.37 3.91 25.54
N LYS A 34 15.80 2.75 25.22
CA LYS A 34 14.57 2.24 25.81
C LYS A 34 14.73 0.76 26.14
N SER A 35 14.19 0.38 27.29
CA SER A 35 14.09 -1.02 27.72
C SER A 35 12.76 -1.66 27.33
N ASP A 36 11.78 -0.84 26.95
CA ASP A 36 10.39 -1.19 26.68
C ASP A 36 10.04 -0.97 25.19
N MET A 37 10.52 -1.88 24.35
CA MET A 37 10.20 -1.88 22.92
C MET A 37 8.84 -2.54 22.68
N SER A 38 8.13 -2.08 21.65
CA SER A 38 6.83 -2.58 21.25
C SER A 38 6.90 -3.26 19.87
N LEU A 39 5.92 -4.11 19.57
CA LEU A 39 5.72 -4.61 18.21
C LEU A 39 4.85 -3.59 17.45
N GLU A 40 5.51 -2.69 16.73
CA GLU A 40 4.87 -1.63 15.95
C GLU A 40 4.33 -2.18 14.63
N HIS A 41 3.16 -1.71 14.20
CA HIS A 41 2.62 -2.00 12.88
C HIS A 41 3.01 -0.87 11.94
N VAL A 42 3.91 -1.12 10.99
CA VAL A 42 4.31 -0.08 10.03
C VAL A 42 3.12 0.31 9.17
N LEU A 43 2.43 -0.70 8.62
CA LEU A 43 1.13 -0.55 7.97
C LEU A 43 0.02 -0.81 8.99
N PRO A 44 -0.97 0.08 9.17
CA PRO A 44 -2.03 -0.13 10.15
C PRO A 44 -2.77 -1.46 9.96
N GLN A 45 -2.95 -2.23 11.04
CA GLN A 45 -3.64 -3.52 11.00
C GLN A 45 -5.08 -3.40 10.45
N SER A 46 -5.76 -2.29 10.75
CA SER A 46 -7.12 -1.98 10.26
C SER A 46 -7.22 -1.79 8.74
N LEU A 47 -6.08 -1.64 8.06
CA LEU A 47 -5.98 -1.60 6.61
C LEU A 47 -5.51 -2.93 6.01
N GLY A 48 -5.26 -3.95 6.84
CA GLY A 48 -4.68 -5.22 6.41
C GLY A 48 -3.15 -5.22 6.41
N GLY A 49 -2.52 -4.40 7.25
CA GLY A 49 -1.06 -4.39 7.42
C GLY A 49 -0.53 -5.58 8.21
N TYR A 50 0.51 -6.23 7.68
CA TYR A 50 1.19 -7.39 8.26
C TYR A 50 2.71 -7.19 8.42
N TYR A 51 3.17 -5.95 8.27
CA TYR A 51 4.57 -5.59 8.47
C TYR A 51 4.81 -4.96 9.84
N HIS A 52 5.69 -5.59 10.62
CA HIS A 52 6.00 -5.18 11.99
C HIS A 52 7.48 -4.93 12.21
N ILE A 53 7.78 -3.95 13.07
CA ILE A 53 9.13 -3.66 13.53
C ILE A 53 9.16 -3.64 15.07
N LYS A 54 10.35 -3.82 15.65
CA LYS A 54 10.57 -3.82 17.12
C LYS A 54 11.44 -2.65 17.59
N THR A 55 11.50 -1.60 16.79
CA THR A 55 12.38 -0.44 16.97
C THR A 55 11.63 0.81 17.49
N VAL A 56 10.37 0.66 17.91
CA VAL A 56 9.56 1.73 18.51
C VAL A 56 9.22 1.37 19.96
N CYS A 57 9.46 2.29 20.90
CA CYS A 57 9.10 2.08 22.31
C CYS A 57 7.59 2.19 22.55
N VAL A 58 7.11 1.60 23.66
CA VAL A 58 5.68 1.56 24.02
C VAL A 58 5.06 2.96 24.06
N ALA A 59 5.77 3.94 24.63
CA ALA A 59 5.28 5.31 24.72
C ALA A 59 5.08 5.97 23.35
N CYS A 60 6.04 5.82 22.43
CA CYS A 60 5.93 6.38 21.08
C CYS A 60 4.84 5.67 20.27
N ASN A 61 4.78 4.34 20.30
CA ASN A 61 3.73 3.56 19.64
C ASN A 61 2.33 4.02 20.07
N SER A 62 2.10 4.18 21.38
CA SER A 62 0.82 4.66 21.89
C SER A 62 0.45 6.08 21.40
N ILE A 63 1.42 6.99 21.28
CA ILE A 63 1.20 8.35 20.77
C ILE A 63 0.89 8.29 19.27
N MET A 64 1.65 7.49 18.51
CA MET A 64 1.47 7.34 17.07
C MET A 64 0.11 6.74 16.72
N GLY A 65 -0.35 5.73 17.45
CA GLY A 65 -1.68 5.15 17.22
C GLY A 65 -2.80 6.21 17.30
N ASN A 66 -2.73 7.12 18.26
CA ASN A 66 -3.76 8.15 18.46
C ASN A 66 -3.64 9.35 17.53
N ASN A 67 -2.42 9.78 17.20
CA ASN A 67 -2.20 11.06 16.50
C ASN A 67 -1.66 10.93 15.07
N ILE A 68 -1.10 9.78 14.72
CA ILE A 68 -0.42 9.57 13.43
C ILE A 68 -1.18 8.55 12.57
N ASP A 69 -1.51 7.39 13.13
CA ASP A 69 -2.28 6.37 12.42
C ASP A 69 -3.76 6.73 12.33
N SER A 70 -4.35 7.30 13.40
CA SER A 70 -5.78 7.64 13.45
C SER A 70 -6.27 8.56 12.32
N PRO A 71 -5.55 9.65 11.94
CA PRO A 71 -5.92 10.47 10.78
C PRO A 71 -6.03 9.68 9.46
N LEU A 72 -5.18 8.66 9.29
CA LEU A 72 -5.21 7.77 8.13
C LEU A 72 -6.34 6.73 8.25
N VAL A 73 -6.43 6.04 9.38
CA VAL A 73 -7.38 4.93 9.60
C VAL A 73 -8.84 5.40 9.68
N ASN A 74 -9.07 6.59 10.24
CA ASN A 74 -10.40 7.18 10.41
C ASN A 74 -10.74 8.15 9.27
N HIS A 75 -9.95 8.17 8.20
CA HIS A 75 -10.25 8.97 7.03
C HIS A 75 -11.54 8.48 6.36
N LYS A 76 -12.38 9.37 5.84
CA LYS A 76 -13.67 9.00 5.22
C LYS A 76 -13.50 8.02 4.06
N LEU A 77 -12.47 8.21 3.22
CA LEU A 77 -12.15 7.27 2.14
C LEU A 77 -11.68 5.91 2.67
N THR A 78 -11.04 5.88 3.84
CA THR A 78 -10.64 4.62 4.49
C THR A 78 -11.83 3.87 5.05
N GLU A 79 -12.80 4.56 5.65
CA GLU A 79 -14.06 3.94 6.06
C GLU A 79 -14.79 3.33 4.86
N LEU A 80 -14.89 4.08 3.75
CA LEU A 80 -15.49 3.60 2.50
C LEU A 80 -14.76 2.40 1.93
N TYR A 81 -13.43 2.45 1.90
CA TYR A 81 -12.61 1.34 1.44
C TYR A 81 -12.81 0.08 2.30
N ARG A 82 -12.78 0.23 3.63
CA ARG A 82 -13.03 -0.89 4.55
C ARG A 82 -14.42 -1.45 4.40
N PHE A 83 -15.42 -0.61 4.16
CA PHE A 83 -16.79 -1.05 3.85
C PHE A 83 -16.86 -1.84 2.54
N ALA A 84 -16.35 -1.27 1.44
CA ALA A 84 -16.35 -1.92 0.12
C ALA A 84 -15.58 -3.25 0.11
N GLN A 85 -14.52 -3.36 0.92
CA GLN A 85 -13.69 -4.55 1.02
C GLN A 85 -14.09 -5.49 2.17
N SER A 86 -15.16 -5.18 2.92
CA SER A 86 -15.61 -5.95 4.09
C SER A 86 -14.51 -6.18 5.16
N ILE A 87 -13.67 -5.17 5.38
CA ILE A 87 -12.56 -5.23 6.35
C ILE A 87 -13.07 -4.84 7.74
N ALA A 88 -13.27 -5.87 8.57
CA ALA A 88 -13.67 -5.73 9.96
C ALA A 88 -12.59 -5.04 10.82
N GLY A 89 -13.03 -4.25 11.79
CA GLY A 89 -12.17 -3.75 12.87
C GLY A 89 -11.89 -4.82 13.93
N LYS A 90 -11.17 -4.43 15.00
CA LYS A 90 -10.86 -5.32 16.14
C LYS A 90 -12.10 -5.93 16.80
N ASN A 91 -13.24 -5.24 16.75
CA ASN A 91 -14.50 -5.70 17.30
C ASN A 91 -15.30 -6.61 16.34
N GLY A 92 -14.73 -6.99 15.19
CA GLY A 92 -15.40 -7.82 14.18
C GLY A 92 -16.39 -7.07 13.28
N ALA A 93 -16.76 -5.83 13.62
CA ALA A 93 -17.68 -5.02 12.82
C ALA A 93 -16.97 -4.29 11.68
N VAL A 94 -17.60 -4.27 10.51
CA VAL A 94 -17.24 -3.40 9.37
C VAL A 94 -17.78 -2.00 9.65
N PRO A 95 -16.98 -0.93 9.51
CA PRO A 95 -17.46 0.43 9.75
C PRO A 95 -18.53 0.81 8.71
N ASN A 96 -19.59 1.50 9.15
CA ASN A 96 -20.58 2.10 8.27
C ASN A 96 -20.14 3.53 7.89
N PRO A 97 -19.67 3.78 6.66
CA PRO A 97 -19.19 5.10 6.24
C PRO A 97 -20.33 6.12 6.09
N PHE A 98 -21.58 5.63 6.00
CA PHE A 98 -22.83 6.39 5.93
C PHE A 98 -23.49 6.58 7.30
N ALA A 99 -22.81 6.26 8.40
CA ALA A 99 -23.34 6.51 9.73
C ALA A 99 -23.59 8.01 9.93
N GLY A 100 -24.75 8.36 10.49
CA GLY A 100 -25.16 9.74 10.70
C GLY A 100 -26.67 9.89 10.63
N VAL A 101 -27.15 11.09 10.94
CA VAL A 101 -28.56 11.46 10.79
C VAL A 101 -28.68 12.43 9.62
N PHE A 102 -29.49 12.05 8.64
CA PHE A 102 -29.79 12.81 7.43
C PHE A 102 -31.16 13.46 7.55
N THR A 103 -31.32 14.60 6.89
CA THR A 103 -32.58 15.33 6.82
C THR A 103 -33.09 15.35 5.39
N GLU A 104 -34.40 15.26 5.22
CA GLU A 104 -35.03 15.42 3.91
C GLU A 104 -34.91 16.86 3.42
N LYS A 105 -34.68 17.07 2.12
CA LYS A 105 -34.46 18.41 1.55
C LYS A 105 -35.67 19.34 1.69
N GLU A 106 -36.87 18.79 1.50
CA GLU A 106 -38.11 19.56 1.50
C GLU A 106 -38.79 19.58 2.87
N LEU A 107 -38.42 18.65 3.76
CA LEU A 107 -39.00 18.47 5.10
C LEU A 107 -37.88 18.33 6.15
N PRO A 108 -37.30 19.44 6.66
CA PRO A 108 -36.14 19.39 7.56
C PRO A 108 -36.39 18.65 8.90
N ASN A 109 -37.66 18.51 9.30
CA ASN A 109 -38.06 17.75 10.49
C ASN A 109 -38.04 16.24 10.25
N ASN A 110 -38.07 15.79 8.99
CA ASN A 110 -37.94 14.39 8.64
C ASN A 110 -36.46 14.01 8.68
N LYS A 111 -36.13 13.18 9.66
CA LYS A 111 -34.79 12.67 9.89
C LYS A 111 -34.74 11.18 9.62
N ALA A 112 -33.65 10.71 9.05
CA ALA A 112 -33.40 9.29 8.87
C ALA A 112 -31.92 8.97 9.10
N ARG A 113 -31.59 7.70 9.26
CA ARG A 113 -30.21 7.21 9.23
C ARG A 113 -30.08 6.06 8.25
N LEU A 114 -28.87 5.81 7.78
CA LEU A 114 -28.55 4.60 7.01
C LEU A 114 -27.94 3.56 7.95
N ASP A 115 -28.61 2.42 8.08
CA ASP A 115 -28.09 1.24 8.75
C ASP A 115 -27.53 0.26 7.71
N VAL A 116 -26.61 -0.61 8.13
CA VAL A 116 -26.07 -1.70 7.30
C VAL A 116 -26.68 -2.99 7.83
N ALA A 117 -27.46 -3.67 7.01
CA ALA A 117 -28.06 -4.96 7.34
C ALA A 117 -27.00 -6.08 7.41
N GLU A 118 -27.37 -7.24 7.97
CA GLU A 118 -26.48 -8.40 8.10
C GLU A 118 -25.96 -8.92 6.74
N ASP A 119 -26.73 -8.73 5.67
CA ASP A 119 -26.35 -9.08 4.30
C ASP A 119 -25.51 -8.00 3.59
N GLY A 120 -25.12 -6.94 4.31
CA GLY A 120 -24.33 -5.83 3.82
C GLY A 120 -25.13 -4.75 3.07
N LYS A 121 -26.45 -4.92 2.91
CA LYS A 121 -27.28 -3.90 2.25
C LYS A 121 -27.49 -2.68 3.13
N LEU A 122 -27.64 -1.53 2.46
CA LEU A 122 -27.97 -0.28 3.11
C LEU A 122 -29.49 -0.20 3.31
N GLU A 123 -29.91 0.05 4.54
CA GLU A 123 -31.32 0.24 4.89
C GLU A 123 -31.53 1.63 5.48
N ILE A 124 -32.57 2.32 5.02
CA ILE A 124 -32.98 3.60 5.60
C ILE A 124 -33.87 3.31 6.81
N TYR A 125 -33.58 3.94 7.93
CA TYR A 125 -34.41 3.95 9.12
C TYR A 125 -34.88 5.37 9.41
N HIS A 126 -36.19 5.59 9.36
CA HIS A 126 -36.79 6.90 9.62
C HIS A 126 -36.90 7.15 11.13
N HIS A 127 -36.37 8.28 11.60
CA HIS A 127 -36.60 8.71 12.96
C HIS A 127 -38.04 9.19 13.14
N PRO A 128 -38.65 8.96 14.33
CA PRO A 128 -39.98 9.45 14.60
C PRO A 128 -40.08 10.98 14.48
N THR A 129 -41.10 11.44 13.76
CA THR A 129 -41.48 12.86 13.67
C THR A 129 -42.75 13.07 14.48
N VAL A 130 -42.85 14.21 15.18
CA VAL A 130 -44.04 14.60 15.95
C VAL A 130 -44.40 16.03 15.58
N ASP A 131 -45.56 16.20 14.97
CA ASP A 131 -46.11 17.51 14.62
C ASP A 131 -47.29 17.82 15.53
N ILE A 132 -47.17 18.90 16.30
CA ILE A 132 -48.21 19.35 17.25
C ILE A 132 -48.77 20.68 16.72
N LYS A 133 -50.07 20.72 16.47
CA LYS A 133 -50.78 21.97 16.14
C LYS A 133 -51.46 22.50 17.38
N GLU A 134 -51.22 23.78 17.67
CA GLU A 134 -51.79 24.50 18.80
C GLU A 134 -52.62 25.69 18.28
N GLU A 135 -53.82 25.87 18.80
CA GLU A 135 -54.70 27.00 18.53
C GLU A 135 -55.11 27.65 19.86
N ASN A 136 -54.99 28.97 19.96
CA ASN A 136 -55.31 29.72 21.19
C ASN A 136 -54.63 29.18 22.47
N GLY A 137 -53.43 28.59 22.33
CA GLY A 137 -52.68 27.98 23.44
C GLY A 137 -53.14 26.58 23.84
N GLN A 138 -54.07 25.96 23.09
CA GLN A 138 -54.52 24.59 23.30
C GLN A 138 -54.04 23.68 22.17
N VAL A 139 -53.57 22.49 22.53
CA VAL A 139 -53.18 21.46 21.55
C VAL A 139 -54.44 20.92 20.88
N VAL A 140 -54.58 21.14 19.58
CA VAL A 140 -55.75 20.69 18.78
C VAL A 140 -55.45 19.41 17.99
N SER A 141 -54.20 19.14 17.63
CA SER A 141 -53.82 17.89 16.99
C SER A 141 -52.38 17.48 17.28
N ILE A 142 -52.16 16.17 17.40
CA ILE A 142 -50.83 15.56 17.51
C ILE A 142 -50.74 14.50 16.40
N GLU A 143 -49.81 14.69 15.48
CA GLU A 143 -49.51 13.75 14.41
C GLU A 143 -48.13 13.12 14.69
N ILE A 144 -48.06 11.79 14.64
CA ILE A 144 -46.83 11.03 14.92
C ILE A 144 -46.56 10.13 13.72
N SER A 145 -45.39 10.30 13.13
CA SER A 145 -44.88 9.47 12.04
C SER A 145 -43.73 8.62 12.57
N VAL A 146 -43.74 7.32 12.28
CA VAL A 146 -42.70 6.36 12.69
C VAL A 146 -42.28 5.50 11.51
N ASP A 147 -41.09 4.91 11.59
CA ASP A 147 -40.67 3.87 10.66
C ASP A 147 -41.64 2.67 10.67
N GLY A 148 -41.84 2.03 9.52
CA GLY A 148 -42.71 0.86 9.40
C GLY A 148 -42.30 -0.30 10.33
N LYS A 149 -41.02 -0.38 10.71
CA LYS A 149 -40.50 -1.37 11.66
C LYS A 149 -40.87 -1.10 13.12
N ASP A 150 -41.34 0.12 13.45
CA ASP A 150 -41.53 0.62 14.82
C ASP A 150 -43.00 0.90 15.17
N THR A 151 -43.92 0.30 14.44
CA THR A 151 -45.36 0.58 14.58
C THR A 151 -45.94 0.14 15.92
N ASP A 152 -45.29 -0.80 16.60
CA ASP A 152 -45.56 -1.24 17.96
C ASP A 152 -45.21 -0.18 19.03
N LYS A 153 -44.31 0.76 18.71
CA LYS A 153 -43.85 1.80 19.65
C LYS A 153 -44.75 3.03 19.70
N ILE A 154 -45.72 3.15 18.79
CA ILE A 154 -46.58 4.35 18.65
C ILE A 154 -47.30 4.68 19.96
N ASP A 155 -47.95 3.70 20.59
CA ASP A 155 -48.75 3.94 21.80
C ASP A 155 -47.87 4.48 22.94
N ALA A 156 -46.66 3.93 23.12
CA ALA A 156 -45.71 4.41 24.12
C ALA A 156 -45.24 5.86 23.84
N MET A 157 -45.07 6.23 22.56
CA MET A 157 -44.73 7.61 22.18
C MET A 157 -45.88 8.57 22.48
N VAL A 158 -47.13 8.21 22.15
CA VAL A 158 -48.33 8.98 22.47
C VAL A 158 -48.40 9.25 23.96
N GLU A 159 -48.28 8.21 24.80
CA GLU A 159 -48.34 8.38 26.26
C GLU A 159 -47.28 9.34 26.80
N LYS A 160 -46.07 9.29 26.23
CA LYS A 160 -44.98 10.17 26.62
C LYS A 160 -45.26 11.63 26.25
N ILE A 161 -45.89 11.88 25.10
CA ILE A 161 -46.25 13.23 24.65
C ILE A 161 -47.39 13.79 25.52
N LEU A 162 -48.45 13.01 25.75
CA LEU A 162 -49.59 13.44 26.56
C LEU A 162 -49.17 13.81 27.99
N ARG A 163 -48.31 12.99 28.63
CA ARG A 163 -47.74 13.31 29.94
C ARG A 163 -46.90 14.59 29.94
N ARG A 164 -46.14 14.86 28.88
CA ARG A 164 -45.29 16.06 28.77
C ARG A 164 -46.09 17.34 28.57
N LYS A 165 -47.26 17.24 27.93
CA LYS A 165 -48.15 18.37 27.63
C LYS A 165 -49.30 18.50 28.62
N ASP A 166 -49.34 17.66 29.66
CA ASP A 166 -50.38 17.61 30.69
C ASP A 166 -51.80 17.42 30.10
N ILE A 167 -51.91 16.56 29.07
CA ILE A 167 -53.17 16.27 28.39
C ILE A 167 -53.74 14.96 28.96
N PRO A 168 -54.96 14.96 29.54
CA PRO A 168 -55.65 13.74 29.96
C PRO A 168 -55.90 12.78 28.79
N LYS A 169 -55.66 11.48 28.99
CA LYS A 169 -55.80 10.47 27.92
C LYS A 169 -57.23 10.38 27.36
N ASP A 170 -58.22 10.62 28.20
CA ASP A 170 -59.66 10.63 27.89
C ASP A 170 -60.10 11.84 27.07
N ALA A 171 -59.30 12.91 27.04
CA ALA A 171 -59.55 14.10 26.22
C ALA A 171 -59.11 13.93 24.75
N VAL A 172 -58.52 12.79 24.39
CA VAL A 172 -57.93 12.54 23.07
C VAL A 172 -58.75 11.54 22.28
N LEU A 173 -59.21 11.93 21.10
CA LEU A 173 -59.79 11.02 20.12
C LEU A 173 -58.70 10.48 19.20
N ARG A 174 -58.58 9.15 19.09
CA ARG A 174 -57.59 8.51 18.22
C ARG A 174 -57.99 8.66 16.76
N GLY A 175 -57.15 9.31 15.97
CA GLY A 175 -57.33 9.47 14.53
C GLY A 175 -57.05 8.18 13.74
N GLU A 176 -57.27 8.25 12.43
CA GLU A 176 -56.97 7.16 11.50
C GLU A 176 -55.46 6.94 11.33
N ARG A 177 -55.05 5.67 11.26
CA ARG A 177 -53.68 5.30 10.90
C ARG A 177 -53.53 5.33 9.38
N ARG A 178 -52.53 6.05 8.89
CA ARG A 178 -52.14 6.09 7.48
C ARG A 178 -50.82 5.38 7.29
N ILE A 179 -50.65 4.76 6.12
CA ILE A 179 -49.37 4.21 5.66
C ILE A 179 -48.95 5.04 4.47
N GLU A 180 -47.83 5.73 4.59
CA GLU A 180 -47.24 6.51 3.53
C GLU A 180 -45.94 5.87 3.08
N ILE A 181 -45.77 5.72 1.77
CA ILE A 181 -44.50 5.32 1.17
C ILE A 181 -43.77 6.63 0.85
N SER A 182 -42.77 6.97 1.67
CA SER A 182 -41.94 8.14 1.40
C SER A 182 -41.05 7.88 0.18
N ALA A 183 -41.21 8.72 -0.85
CA ALA A 183 -40.28 8.81 -1.99
C ALA A 183 -39.26 9.95 -1.81
N GLY A 184 -39.18 10.50 -0.59
CA GLY A 184 -38.31 11.62 -0.26
C GLY A 184 -36.83 11.31 -0.47
N SER A 185 -36.07 12.29 -0.94
CA SER A 185 -34.62 12.15 -1.08
C SER A 185 -33.89 12.75 0.13
N PHE A 186 -33.05 11.92 0.76
CA PHE A 186 -32.14 12.37 1.80
C PHE A 186 -30.82 12.84 1.17
N GLY A 187 -30.32 13.97 1.64
CA GLY A 187 -29.03 14.51 1.23
C GLY A 187 -28.03 14.50 2.38
N SER A 188 -26.75 14.32 2.06
CA SER A 188 -25.65 14.53 2.99
C SER A 188 -24.49 15.25 2.32
N ARG A 189 -23.65 15.88 3.12
CA ARG A 189 -22.36 16.43 2.70
C ARG A 189 -21.27 15.79 3.54
N TRP A 190 -20.24 15.28 2.87
CA TRP A 190 -19.03 14.82 3.53
C TRP A 190 -17.92 15.86 3.45
N GLU A 191 -17.23 16.04 4.55
CA GLU A 191 -15.96 16.74 4.59
C GLU A 191 -14.86 15.70 4.41
N ILE A 192 -14.04 15.88 3.37
CA ILE A 192 -12.91 15.00 3.07
C ILE A 192 -11.64 15.75 3.46
N ASP A 193 -10.88 15.18 4.39
CA ASP A 193 -9.55 15.68 4.73
C ASP A 193 -8.60 15.45 3.56
N THR A 194 -7.81 16.45 3.21
CA THR A 194 -6.85 16.35 2.10
C THR A 194 -5.41 16.41 2.58
N GLN A 195 -5.17 16.55 3.89
CA GLN A 195 -3.86 16.85 4.43
C GLN A 195 -3.48 15.97 5.63
N ARG A 196 -4.32 15.88 6.66
CA ARG A 196 -3.91 15.27 7.94
C ARG A 196 -3.59 13.78 7.80
N PHE A 197 -4.27 13.04 6.94
CA PHE A 197 -3.98 11.61 6.70
C PHE A 197 -2.54 11.35 6.19
N LYS A 198 -1.90 12.35 5.57
CA LYS A 198 -0.55 12.21 4.99
C LYS A 198 0.52 11.91 6.04
N ILE A 199 0.30 12.27 7.31
CA ILE A 199 1.25 11.98 8.39
C ILE A 199 1.40 10.46 8.61
N GLY A 200 0.31 9.70 8.44
CA GLY A 200 0.35 8.24 8.49
C GLY A 200 1.12 7.64 7.31
N LEU A 201 1.01 8.24 6.12
CA LEU A 201 1.79 7.83 4.95
C LEU A 201 3.30 8.13 5.14
N LEU A 202 3.64 9.28 5.73
CA LEU A 202 5.02 9.62 6.11
C LEU A 202 5.60 8.64 7.12
N LYS A 203 4.82 8.26 8.14
CA LYS A 203 5.20 7.22 9.13
C LYS A 203 5.56 5.91 8.44
N ILE A 204 4.67 5.40 7.59
CA ILE A 204 4.88 4.15 6.84
C ILE A 204 6.21 4.18 6.06
N ALA A 205 6.43 5.26 5.28
CA ALA A 205 7.65 5.41 4.50
C ALA A 205 8.91 5.51 5.36
N TYR A 206 8.86 6.31 6.43
CA TYR A 206 9.97 6.50 7.36
C TYR A 206 10.38 5.19 8.04
N GLU A 207 9.42 4.48 8.62
CA GLU A 207 9.66 3.23 9.33
C GLU A 207 10.18 2.13 8.40
N TYR A 208 9.61 2.04 7.18
CA TYR A 208 10.10 1.10 6.18
C TYR A 208 11.53 1.42 5.74
N ALA A 209 11.86 2.70 5.53
CA ALA A 209 13.20 3.12 5.13
C ALA A 209 14.23 2.90 6.24
N VAL A 210 13.92 3.22 7.50
CA VAL A 210 14.84 2.98 8.63
C VAL A 210 15.14 1.49 8.80
N ASP A 211 14.15 0.62 8.59
CA ASP A 211 14.34 -0.82 8.71
C ASP A 211 15.03 -1.45 7.48
N THR A 212 14.99 -0.80 6.32
CA THR A 212 15.43 -1.40 5.04
C THR A 212 16.72 -0.80 4.50
N VAL A 213 17.02 0.46 4.80
CA VAL A 213 18.16 1.21 4.24
C VAL A 213 19.22 1.44 5.32
N PRO A 214 20.36 0.73 5.26
CA PRO A 214 21.47 0.96 6.18
C PRO A 214 21.95 2.42 6.16
N GLY A 215 22.19 3.00 7.34
CA GLY A 215 22.69 4.37 7.46
C GLY A 215 21.64 5.48 7.27
N TYR A 216 20.38 5.14 6.95
CA TYR A 216 19.33 6.14 6.82
C TYR A 216 18.88 6.70 8.18
N PHE A 217 18.96 5.90 9.25
CA PHE A 217 18.56 6.34 10.60
C PHE A 217 19.35 7.59 11.06
N GLU A 218 20.61 7.70 10.65
CA GLU A 218 21.52 8.80 10.96
C GLU A 218 21.33 10.03 10.06
N ASP A 219 20.47 9.96 9.04
CA ASP A 219 20.24 11.07 8.12
C ASP A 219 19.57 12.27 8.80
N GLU A 220 19.90 13.48 8.35
CA GLU A 220 19.32 14.71 8.87
C GLU A 220 17.81 14.79 8.62
N ASP A 221 17.36 14.35 7.44
CA ASP A 221 15.94 14.28 7.12
C ASP A 221 15.25 13.19 7.94
N ALA A 222 15.89 12.03 8.16
CA ALA A 222 15.37 11.01 9.05
C ALA A 222 15.22 11.51 10.50
N ILE A 223 16.15 12.37 10.97
CA ILE A 223 16.04 13.02 12.28
C ILE A 223 14.84 13.96 12.29
N ARG A 224 14.71 14.81 11.28
CA ARG A 224 13.59 15.76 11.19
C ARG A 224 12.24 15.05 11.10
N ILE A 225 12.11 14.03 10.26
CA ILE A 225 10.88 13.24 10.12
C ILE A 225 10.51 12.59 11.46
N SER A 226 11.46 12.01 12.20
CA SER A 226 11.17 11.42 13.51
C SER A 226 10.59 12.44 14.51
N GLN A 227 11.05 13.70 14.44
CA GLN A 227 10.51 14.79 15.27
C GLN A 227 9.09 15.17 14.84
N ILE A 228 8.84 15.29 13.53
CA ILE A 228 7.50 15.55 12.97
C ILE A 228 6.51 14.50 13.47
N LEU A 229 6.87 13.21 13.40
CA LEU A 229 6.04 12.10 13.85
C LEU A 229 5.85 12.10 15.38
N LYS A 230 6.92 12.36 16.14
CA LYS A 230 6.85 12.43 17.61
C LYS A 230 5.92 13.54 18.10
N ASN A 231 5.92 14.68 17.42
CA ASN A 231 5.19 15.88 17.82
C ASN A 231 3.83 16.03 17.10
N ALA A 232 3.52 15.15 16.15
CA ALA A 232 2.34 15.24 15.28
C ALA A 232 2.23 16.59 14.53
N GLU A 233 3.33 17.03 13.92
CA GLU A 233 3.40 18.28 13.14
C GLU A 233 2.80 18.10 11.73
N TYR A 234 1.46 18.13 11.61
CA TYR A 234 0.75 17.84 10.35
C TYR A 234 1.18 18.71 9.17
N ASP A 235 1.44 20.00 9.37
CA ASP A 235 1.79 20.91 8.27
C ASP A 235 3.20 20.63 7.73
N ALA A 236 4.14 20.26 8.61
CA ALA A 236 5.53 19.94 8.24
C ALA A 236 5.64 18.66 7.39
N VAL A 237 4.61 17.81 7.38
CA VAL A 237 4.54 16.62 6.52
C VAL A 237 4.63 16.98 5.04
N LEU A 238 4.10 18.15 4.66
CA LEU A 238 4.05 18.61 3.27
C LEU A 238 5.45 18.90 2.70
N ASP A 239 6.46 19.06 3.56
CA ASP A 239 7.87 19.20 3.14
C ASP A 239 8.47 17.90 2.60
N TYR A 240 7.83 16.75 2.85
CA TYR A 240 8.31 15.42 2.46
C TYR A 240 7.34 14.72 1.49
N VAL A 241 6.04 14.92 1.66
CA VAL A 241 4.99 14.30 0.83
C VAL A 241 4.69 15.18 -0.39
N LYS A 242 5.55 15.11 -1.41
CA LYS A 242 5.52 16.02 -2.58
C LYS A 242 5.00 15.43 -3.88
N ILE A 243 5.01 14.10 -4.04
CA ILE A 243 4.68 13.47 -5.31
C ILE A 243 3.24 12.94 -5.24
N GLY A 244 2.36 13.64 -5.94
CA GLY A 244 0.93 13.40 -5.91
C GLY A 244 0.25 13.94 -4.64
N ASN A 245 -1.09 13.87 -4.60
CA ASN A 245 -1.88 14.35 -3.48
C ASN A 245 -2.35 13.25 -2.50
N GLY A 246 -1.95 11.99 -2.74
CA GLY A 246 -2.40 10.82 -2.00
C GLY A 246 -3.53 10.04 -2.67
N LEU A 247 -4.23 10.63 -3.65
CA LEU A 247 -5.39 10.03 -4.34
C LEU A 247 -5.07 9.60 -5.78
N GLN A 248 -3.87 9.92 -6.27
CA GLN A 248 -3.44 9.70 -7.65
C GLN A 248 -2.69 8.37 -7.76
N GLN A 249 -3.37 7.34 -8.25
CA GLN A 249 -2.83 5.98 -8.39
C GLN A 249 -1.70 5.92 -9.43
N GLU A 250 -1.68 6.86 -10.37
CA GLU A 250 -0.72 6.95 -11.47
C GLU A 250 0.72 7.15 -11.00
N VAL A 251 0.93 7.57 -9.75
CA VAL A 251 2.27 7.71 -9.14
C VAL A 251 3.06 6.40 -9.18
N CYS A 252 2.38 5.25 -9.15
CA CYS A 252 3.03 3.93 -9.20
C CYS A 252 3.07 3.31 -10.61
N LYS A 253 2.51 3.99 -11.62
CA LYS A 253 2.42 3.50 -13.00
C LYS A 253 3.74 2.99 -13.59
N PRO A 254 4.92 3.61 -13.32
CA PRO A 254 6.19 3.12 -13.87
C PRO A 254 6.55 1.67 -13.55
N TYR A 255 5.88 1.03 -12.58
CA TYR A 255 6.13 -0.34 -12.15
C TYR A 255 5.03 -1.33 -12.59
N GLU A 256 4.02 -0.89 -13.34
CA GLU A 256 2.86 -1.71 -13.73
C GLU A 256 3.21 -2.90 -14.62
N ASP A 257 4.38 -2.87 -15.28
CA ASP A 257 4.87 -4.00 -16.09
C ASP A 257 5.18 -5.24 -15.24
N PHE A 258 5.60 -5.05 -13.97
CA PHE A 258 6.02 -6.13 -13.08
C PHE A 258 5.13 -6.31 -11.86
N ILE A 259 4.40 -5.26 -11.46
CA ILE A 259 3.55 -5.26 -10.26
C ILE A 259 2.09 -5.27 -10.67
N ASP A 260 1.32 -6.18 -10.08
CA ASP A 260 -0.13 -6.28 -10.26
C ASP A 260 -0.85 -5.40 -9.24
N PHE A 261 -1.07 -4.13 -9.61
CA PHE A 261 -1.70 -3.17 -8.72
C PHE A 261 -3.20 -3.41 -8.47
N ASP A 262 -3.83 -4.34 -9.19
CA ASP A 262 -5.23 -4.73 -9.00
C ASP A 262 -5.38 -5.81 -7.90
N GLN A 263 -4.29 -6.45 -7.49
CA GLN A 263 -4.30 -7.36 -6.34
C GLN A 263 -4.45 -6.57 -5.03
N LYS A 264 -5.12 -7.19 -4.05
CA LYS A 264 -5.33 -6.65 -2.70
C LYS A 264 -4.04 -6.63 -1.88
N ASN A 265 -3.10 -5.82 -2.32
CA ASN A 265 -1.77 -5.67 -1.77
C ASN A 265 -1.51 -4.20 -1.43
N HIS A 266 -0.64 -3.96 -0.44
CA HIS A 266 0.01 -2.66 -0.27
C HIS A 266 1.46 -2.77 -0.72
N TYR A 267 1.96 -1.73 -1.37
CA TYR A 267 3.30 -1.67 -1.93
C TYR A 267 4.08 -0.50 -1.34
N LEU A 268 5.31 -0.79 -0.90
CA LEU A 268 6.28 0.18 -0.42
C LEU A 268 7.53 0.09 -1.31
N ILE A 269 7.78 1.09 -2.16
CA ILE A 269 8.86 1.05 -3.14
C ILE A 269 9.88 2.13 -2.81
N LEU A 270 11.05 1.74 -2.31
CA LEU A 270 12.18 2.63 -2.12
C LEU A 270 13.00 2.67 -3.40
N VAL A 271 13.30 3.88 -3.86
CA VAL A 271 14.11 4.17 -5.05
C VAL A 271 14.95 5.41 -4.78
N ALA A 272 16.08 5.55 -5.48
CA ALA A 272 16.86 6.77 -5.50
C ALA A 272 16.91 7.38 -6.90
N THR A 273 16.71 8.69 -7.00
CA THR A 273 16.86 9.45 -8.25
C THR A 273 17.84 10.59 -8.07
N ASP A 274 18.40 11.09 -9.18
CA ASP A 274 19.34 12.22 -9.14
C ASP A 274 18.65 13.54 -8.74
N GLU A 275 17.37 13.69 -9.08
CA GLU A 275 16.60 14.89 -8.77
C GLU A 275 16.16 14.94 -7.30
N TRP A 276 15.74 13.80 -6.74
CA TRP A 276 15.02 13.75 -5.46
C TRP A 276 15.76 13.02 -4.34
N GLY A 277 16.87 12.33 -4.63
CA GLY A 277 17.55 11.49 -3.65
C GLY A 277 16.74 10.24 -3.32
N LEU A 278 16.76 9.80 -2.06
CA LEU A 278 15.99 8.67 -1.56
C LEU A 278 14.51 9.04 -1.45
N MET A 279 13.65 8.25 -2.07
CA MET A 279 12.20 8.37 -1.97
C MET A 279 11.55 7.02 -1.68
N CYS A 280 10.34 7.06 -1.11
CA CYS A 280 9.47 5.91 -0.96
C CYS A 280 8.12 6.19 -1.63
N LEU A 281 7.71 5.32 -2.54
CA LEU A 281 6.33 5.28 -3.02
C LEU A 281 5.53 4.38 -2.09
N VAL A 282 4.47 4.93 -1.53
CA VAL A 282 3.53 4.21 -0.68
C VAL A 282 2.22 4.09 -1.44
N LYS A 283 1.85 2.85 -1.79
CA LYS A 283 0.55 2.52 -2.37
C LYS A 283 -0.21 1.59 -1.45
N LEU A 284 -1.25 2.12 -0.81
CA LEU A 284 -2.20 1.38 -0.01
C LEU A 284 -3.34 0.89 -0.89
N HIS A 285 -3.12 -0.21 -1.64
CA HIS A 285 -4.09 -0.79 -2.58
C HIS A 285 -4.83 0.29 -3.39
N ASP A 286 -6.16 0.24 -3.47
CA ASP A 286 -7.03 1.24 -4.14
C ASP A 286 -7.35 2.49 -3.30
N LEU A 287 -6.75 2.61 -2.12
CA LEU A 287 -7.11 3.67 -1.17
C LEU A 287 -6.23 4.92 -1.36
N PHE A 288 -4.91 4.79 -1.17
CA PHE A 288 -3.99 5.93 -1.26
C PHE A 288 -2.72 5.58 -2.02
N ALA A 289 -2.21 6.52 -2.81
CA ALA A 289 -0.91 6.41 -3.48
C ALA A 289 -0.17 7.75 -3.44
N VAL A 290 1.08 7.73 -2.96
CA VAL A 290 1.90 8.95 -2.83
C VAL A 290 3.37 8.63 -2.91
N GLY A 291 4.18 9.57 -3.41
CA GLY A 291 5.63 9.52 -3.30
C GLY A 291 6.14 10.49 -2.24
N ILE A 292 7.03 9.98 -1.40
CA ILE A 292 7.57 10.65 -0.22
C ILE A 292 9.07 10.75 -0.40
N ILE A 293 9.58 11.97 -0.46
CA ILE A 293 11.02 12.23 -0.50
C ILE A 293 11.51 12.08 0.93
N LEU A 294 12.47 11.18 1.16
CA LEU A 294 12.95 10.82 2.49
C LEU A 294 14.32 11.42 2.81
N SER A 295 15.15 11.64 1.79
CA SER A 295 16.42 12.34 1.92
C SER A 295 16.88 12.81 0.55
N LYS A 296 17.59 13.95 0.50
CA LYS A 296 18.28 14.36 -0.74
C LYS A 296 19.49 13.48 -1.08
N LYS A 297 19.97 12.67 -0.13
CA LYS A 297 21.11 11.76 -0.36
C LYS A 297 20.66 10.52 -1.12
N ARG A 298 21.57 9.99 -1.94
CA ARG A 298 21.38 8.71 -2.61
C ARG A 298 21.89 7.58 -1.71
N TYR A 299 20.97 6.77 -1.23
CA TYR A 299 21.27 5.56 -0.45
C TYR A 299 21.24 4.29 -1.29
N LEU A 300 20.58 4.34 -2.45
CA LEU A 300 20.47 3.24 -3.41
C LEU A 300 21.21 3.61 -4.69
N SER A 301 21.80 2.61 -5.32
CA SER A 301 22.47 2.76 -6.61
C SER A 301 21.48 3.14 -7.72
N GLN A 302 21.96 3.64 -8.85
CA GLN A 302 21.07 3.98 -9.96
C GLN A 302 20.31 2.74 -10.44
N GLY A 303 18.98 2.81 -10.47
CA GLY A 303 18.13 1.67 -10.85
C GLY A 303 17.92 0.63 -9.76
N GLU A 304 18.58 0.75 -8.59
CA GLU A 304 18.33 -0.13 -7.45
C GLU A 304 16.99 0.20 -6.79
N LEU A 305 16.22 -0.84 -6.47
CA LEU A 305 14.91 -0.76 -5.84
C LEU A 305 14.85 -1.68 -4.61
N ARG A 306 14.13 -1.25 -3.57
CA ARG A 306 13.71 -2.12 -2.46
C ARG A 306 12.20 -2.07 -2.32
N ILE A 307 11.55 -3.22 -2.46
CA ILE A 307 10.10 -3.35 -2.61
C ILE A 307 9.55 -4.15 -1.44
N GLY A 308 8.58 -3.58 -0.75
CA GLY A 308 7.79 -4.22 0.29
C GLY A 308 6.42 -4.56 -0.27
N VAL A 309 6.06 -5.85 -0.25
CA VAL A 309 4.75 -6.34 -0.70
C VAL A 309 3.98 -6.85 0.51
N ASN A 310 2.92 -6.14 0.88
CA ASN A 310 2.00 -6.54 1.94
C ASN A 310 0.77 -7.20 1.33
N SER A 311 0.67 -8.52 1.39
CA SER A 311 -0.52 -9.23 0.92
C SER A 311 -1.62 -9.22 1.97
N ILE A 312 -2.74 -8.57 1.67
CA ILE A 312 -3.89 -8.51 2.59
C ILE A 312 -4.54 -9.89 2.69
N GLU A 313 -4.71 -10.57 1.55
CA GLU A 313 -5.28 -11.91 1.48
C GLU A 313 -4.31 -12.98 2.00
N GLY A 314 -3.04 -12.90 1.60
CA GLY A 314 -1.98 -13.81 2.05
C GLY A 314 -1.55 -13.60 3.51
N ARG A 315 -1.99 -12.51 4.15
CA ARG A 315 -1.68 -12.13 5.53
C ARG A 315 -0.18 -12.10 5.83
N SER A 316 0.60 -11.56 4.89
CA SER A 316 2.04 -11.64 4.91
C SER A 316 2.68 -10.36 4.37
N PHE A 317 3.96 -10.19 4.69
CA PHE A 317 4.80 -9.14 4.13
C PHE A 317 6.10 -9.73 3.60
N ALA A 318 6.46 -9.39 2.37
CA ALA A 318 7.72 -9.77 1.74
C ALA A 318 8.54 -8.53 1.39
N LYS A 319 9.87 -8.63 1.56
CA LYS A 319 10.83 -7.65 1.04
C LYS A 319 11.54 -8.26 -0.14
N LEU A 320 11.64 -7.51 -1.23
CA LEU A 320 12.29 -7.89 -2.47
C LEU A 320 13.24 -6.76 -2.90
N THR A 321 14.33 -7.14 -3.55
CA THR A 321 15.08 -6.24 -4.41
C THR A 321 14.38 -6.06 -5.76
N GLY A 322 14.77 -5.04 -6.52
CA GLY A 322 14.32 -4.91 -7.91
C GLY A 322 14.69 -6.12 -8.77
N GLU A 323 15.86 -6.71 -8.54
CA GLU A 323 16.32 -7.92 -9.23
C GLU A 323 15.42 -9.12 -8.90
N GLU A 324 15.19 -9.40 -7.62
CA GLU A 324 14.31 -10.50 -7.19
C GLU A 324 12.88 -10.35 -7.72
N MET A 325 12.35 -9.11 -7.76
CA MET A 325 11.06 -8.84 -8.40
C MET A 325 11.09 -9.23 -9.88
N ILE A 326 12.04 -8.68 -10.63
CA ILE A 326 12.14 -8.90 -12.08
C ILE A 326 12.31 -10.40 -12.37
N GLU A 327 13.26 -11.06 -11.72
CA GLU A 327 13.50 -12.50 -11.88
C GLU A 327 12.25 -13.34 -11.57
N SER A 328 11.47 -12.93 -10.56
CA SER A 328 10.22 -13.63 -10.25
C SER A 328 9.17 -13.49 -11.34
N CYS A 329 9.21 -12.45 -12.16
CA CYS A 329 8.21 -12.16 -13.20
C CYS A 329 8.57 -12.71 -14.59
N LEU A 330 9.86 -13.01 -14.84
CA LEU A 330 10.36 -13.35 -16.17
C LEU A 330 10.32 -14.86 -16.46
N GLY A 331 10.01 -15.18 -17.72
CA GLY A 331 10.07 -16.52 -18.27
C GLY A 331 11.46 -16.92 -18.77
N PRO A 332 11.59 -18.08 -19.42
CA PRO A 332 12.86 -18.53 -19.97
C PRO A 332 13.39 -17.56 -21.04
N TRP A 333 14.71 -17.48 -21.16
CA TRP A 333 15.37 -16.72 -22.21
C TRP A 333 15.06 -17.31 -23.59
N SER A 334 14.72 -16.44 -24.53
CA SER A 334 14.79 -16.71 -25.96
C SER A 334 15.92 -15.88 -26.54
N SER A 335 16.58 -16.41 -27.58
CA SER A 335 17.65 -15.67 -28.23
C SER A 335 17.67 -15.87 -29.74
N MET A 336 18.08 -14.82 -30.45
CA MET A 336 18.08 -14.82 -31.91
C MET A 336 19.18 -13.89 -32.42
N PHE A 337 19.88 -14.30 -33.48
CA PHE A 337 20.78 -13.41 -34.20
C PHE A 337 20.00 -12.49 -35.15
N ALA A 338 20.48 -11.26 -35.28
CA ALA A 338 20.09 -10.39 -36.38
C ALA A 338 21.00 -10.70 -37.58
N TYR A 339 20.40 -11.18 -38.66
CA TYR A 339 21.12 -11.61 -39.86
C TYR A 339 21.18 -10.50 -40.90
N TYR A 340 22.31 -10.43 -41.60
CA TYR A 340 22.46 -9.62 -42.80
C TYR A 340 22.58 -10.54 -44.01
N PHE A 341 21.77 -10.27 -45.03
CA PHE A 341 21.82 -11.01 -46.28
C PHE A 341 22.09 -10.05 -47.44
N ASP A 342 23.13 -10.36 -48.22
CA ASP A 342 23.37 -9.70 -49.50
C ASP A 342 22.23 -10.01 -50.49
N GLU A 343 21.95 -9.12 -51.44
CA GLU A 343 20.82 -9.23 -52.38
C GLU A 343 20.76 -10.58 -53.11
N VAL A 344 21.92 -11.15 -53.41
CA VAL A 344 22.05 -12.41 -54.16
C VAL A 344 21.61 -13.64 -53.34
N ASP A 345 21.83 -13.61 -52.02
CA ASP A 345 21.57 -14.74 -51.11
C ASP A 345 20.33 -14.53 -50.22
N ALA A 346 19.66 -13.38 -50.34
CA ALA A 346 18.62 -12.94 -49.42
C ALA A 346 17.42 -13.89 -49.32
N GLU A 347 16.91 -14.38 -50.46
CA GLU A 347 15.75 -15.28 -50.41
C GLU A 347 16.09 -16.62 -49.76
N GLN A 348 17.17 -17.27 -50.19
CA GLN A 348 17.55 -18.58 -49.66
C GLN A 348 17.96 -18.49 -48.19
N GLY A 349 18.74 -17.47 -47.83
CA GLY A 349 19.17 -17.23 -46.46
C GLY A 349 18.00 -16.97 -45.51
N LYS A 350 17.03 -16.13 -45.92
CA LYS A 350 15.82 -15.88 -45.13
C LYS A 350 14.96 -17.12 -44.97
N ARG A 351 14.82 -17.95 -46.01
CA ARG A 351 14.08 -19.21 -45.93
C ARG A 351 14.72 -20.20 -44.96
N GLU A 352 16.03 -20.39 -45.05
CA GLU A 352 16.74 -21.34 -44.19
C GLU A 352 16.76 -20.88 -42.72
N VAL A 353 17.14 -19.64 -42.45
CA VAL A 353 17.18 -19.09 -41.08
C VAL A 353 15.78 -18.96 -40.47
N GLY A 354 14.77 -18.70 -41.29
CA GLY A 354 13.36 -18.63 -40.87
C GLY A 354 12.72 -19.98 -40.58
N ASP A 355 13.38 -21.10 -40.91
CA ASP A 355 12.86 -22.44 -40.63
C ASP A 355 12.93 -22.73 -39.11
N PRO A 356 11.84 -23.17 -38.45
CA PRO A 356 11.85 -23.52 -37.02
C PRO A 356 12.88 -24.61 -36.63
N SER A 357 13.31 -25.43 -37.60
CA SER A 357 14.33 -26.46 -37.43
C SER A 357 15.76 -25.94 -37.64
N PHE A 358 15.94 -24.67 -38.03
CA PHE A 358 17.26 -24.08 -38.20
C PHE A 358 18.07 -24.16 -36.91
N ARG A 359 19.33 -24.61 -37.04
CA ARG A 359 20.29 -24.70 -35.95
C ARG A 359 21.64 -24.17 -36.40
N TYR A 360 22.35 -23.50 -35.51
CA TYR A 360 23.73 -23.09 -35.69
C TYR A 360 24.66 -23.78 -34.68
N GLU A 361 25.93 -23.87 -35.02
CA GLU A 361 26.92 -24.53 -34.17
C GLU A 361 26.96 -23.90 -32.77
N GLY A 362 27.03 -24.74 -31.74
CA GLY A 362 27.10 -24.28 -30.34
C GLY A 362 25.81 -23.70 -29.76
N GLN A 363 24.67 -23.82 -30.47
CA GLN A 363 23.37 -23.34 -29.98
C GLN A 363 22.92 -24.05 -28.69
N ASP A 364 23.01 -25.38 -28.65
CA ASP A 364 22.43 -26.17 -27.54
C ASP A 364 23.24 -26.09 -26.24
N ASN A 365 24.53 -25.75 -26.30
CA ASN A 365 25.42 -25.64 -25.15
C ASN A 365 25.89 -24.20 -24.89
N GLU A 366 25.28 -23.22 -25.57
CA GLU A 366 25.61 -21.79 -25.54
C GLU A 366 27.08 -21.44 -25.86
N ALA A 367 27.85 -22.40 -26.40
CA ALA A 367 29.24 -22.22 -26.81
C ALA A 367 29.33 -21.89 -28.30
N VAL A 368 28.59 -20.86 -28.72
CA VAL A 368 28.43 -20.47 -30.13
C VAL A 368 29.75 -19.91 -30.68
N PRO A 369 30.42 -20.56 -31.65
CA PRO A 369 31.63 -20.04 -32.26
C PRO A 369 31.29 -18.94 -33.28
N ILE A 370 32.09 -17.87 -33.25
CA ILE A 370 32.02 -16.76 -34.22
C ILE A 370 33.15 -16.93 -35.23
N TYR A 371 32.80 -16.77 -36.51
CA TYR A 371 33.68 -16.98 -37.65
C TYR A 371 33.94 -15.70 -38.45
N ARG A 372 35.07 -15.68 -39.16
CA ARG A 372 35.29 -14.79 -40.30
C ARG A 372 34.58 -15.32 -41.55
N ARG A 373 34.45 -14.48 -42.58
CA ARG A 373 33.95 -14.85 -43.91
C ARG A 373 34.73 -16.05 -44.51
N SER A 374 36.02 -16.19 -44.18
CA SER A 374 36.87 -17.31 -44.61
C SER A 374 36.57 -18.65 -43.92
N GLY A 375 35.74 -18.66 -42.87
CA GLY A 375 35.45 -19.84 -42.04
C GLY A 375 36.43 -20.10 -40.90
N GLU A 376 37.44 -19.23 -40.71
CA GLU A 376 38.31 -19.24 -39.53
C GLU A 376 37.53 -18.82 -38.28
N ARG A 377 37.64 -19.59 -37.19
CA ARG A 377 37.02 -19.25 -35.90
C ARG A 377 37.80 -18.12 -35.23
N LEU A 378 37.09 -17.07 -34.83
CA LEU A 378 37.64 -15.95 -34.06
C LEU A 378 37.62 -16.25 -32.56
N PHE A 379 36.42 -16.36 -31.99
CA PHE A 379 36.15 -16.47 -30.56
C PHE A 379 34.73 -17.03 -30.36
N TYR A 380 34.21 -17.02 -29.13
CA TYR A 380 32.84 -17.41 -28.83
C TYR A 380 31.92 -16.19 -28.71
N LEU A 381 30.61 -16.40 -28.90
CA LEU A 381 29.61 -15.34 -28.79
C LEU A 381 29.73 -14.56 -27.47
N LYS A 382 29.98 -15.24 -26.35
CA LYS A 382 30.18 -14.58 -25.05
C LYS A 382 31.24 -13.47 -25.11
N ASP A 383 32.34 -13.71 -25.81
CA ASP A 383 33.46 -12.78 -25.90
C ASP A 383 33.07 -11.56 -26.77
N LEU A 384 32.19 -11.78 -27.75
CA LEU A 384 31.59 -10.71 -28.57
C LEU A 384 30.61 -9.85 -27.76
N LEU A 385 29.74 -10.49 -26.95
CA LEU A 385 28.72 -9.81 -26.17
C LEU A 385 29.33 -8.92 -25.07
N GLU A 386 30.50 -9.27 -24.52
CA GLU A 386 31.25 -8.44 -23.57
C GLU A 386 31.67 -7.07 -24.14
N HIS A 387 31.79 -6.97 -25.47
CA HIS A 387 32.24 -5.76 -26.16
C HIS A 387 31.16 -5.12 -27.03
N ALA A 388 29.96 -5.71 -27.07
CA ALA A 388 28.86 -5.21 -27.88
C ALA A 388 28.23 -3.96 -27.25
N HIS A 389 27.72 -3.05 -28.09
CA HIS A 389 26.86 -1.99 -27.61
C HIS A 389 25.49 -2.61 -27.26
N VAL A 390 25.02 -2.38 -26.03
CA VAL A 390 23.78 -2.98 -25.53
C VAL A 390 22.77 -1.90 -25.22
N HIS A 391 21.57 -2.03 -25.78
CA HIS A 391 20.41 -1.27 -25.36
C HIS A 391 19.22 -2.19 -25.06
N MET A 392 18.33 -1.70 -24.19
CA MET A 392 17.12 -2.41 -23.83
C MET A 392 15.95 -1.85 -24.64
N GLU A 393 15.28 -2.71 -25.40
CA GLU A 393 13.99 -2.41 -26.00
C GLU A 393 12.87 -2.93 -25.10
N ARG A 394 11.94 -2.04 -24.74
CA ARG A 394 10.70 -2.42 -24.05
C ARG A 394 9.60 -2.66 -25.06
N ARG A 395 9.03 -3.87 -25.04
CA ARG A 395 7.76 -4.18 -25.72
C ARG A 395 6.75 -4.66 -24.69
N PRO A 396 5.44 -4.43 -24.90
CA PRO A 396 4.43 -4.92 -23.97
C PRO A 396 4.60 -6.41 -23.68
N GLY A 397 4.81 -6.76 -22.40
CA GLY A 397 4.97 -8.14 -21.94
C GLY A 397 6.29 -8.82 -22.31
N VAL A 398 7.26 -8.13 -22.91
CA VAL A 398 8.56 -8.70 -23.29
C VAL A 398 9.69 -7.71 -23.08
N MET A 399 10.72 -8.14 -22.35
CA MET A 399 12.00 -7.43 -22.28
C MET A 399 12.93 -7.94 -23.37
N ILE A 400 13.59 -7.05 -24.10
CA ILE A 400 14.56 -7.40 -25.15
C ILE A 400 15.86 -6.64 -24.89
N ASN A 401 16.95 -7.37 -24.72
CA ASN A 401 18.31 -6.83 -24.78
C ASN A 401 18.83 -7.00 -26.22
N VAL A 402 19.16 -5.88 -26.84
CA VAL A 402 19.70 -5.83 -28.20
C VAL A 402 21.20 -5.57 -28.10
N PHE A 403 21.99 -6.50 -28.61
CA PHE A 403 23.44 -6.43 -28.71
C PHE A 403 23.79 -6.09 -30.16
N GLU A 404 24.28 -4.89 -30.39
CA GLU A 404 24.73 -4.43 -31.70
C GLU A 404 26.22 -4.74 -31.88
N PHE A 405 26.57 -5.35 -33.01
CA PHE A 405 27.95 -5.68 -33.32
C PHE A 405 28.61 -4.53 -34.09
N ASP A 406 29.95 -4.42 -33.97
CA ASP A 406 30.72 -3.38 -34.67
C ASP A 406 30.49 -3.46 -36.19
N PRO A 407 29.92 -2.43 -36.82
CA PRO A 407 29.59 -2.45 -38.25
C PRO A 407 30.84 -2.48 -39.15
N ARG A 408 32.02 -2.18 -38.60
CA ARG A 408 33.31 -2.23 -39.33
C ARG A 408 33.85 -3.65 -39.43
N GLN A 409 33.28 -4.60 -38.69
CA GLN A 409 33.69 -5.99 -38.68
C GLN A 409 32.56 -6.89 -39.17
N GLU A 410 32.93 -7.98 -39.84
CA GLU A 410 31.96 -8.98 -40.28
C GLU A 410 32.06 -10.22 -39.40
N PHE A 411 30.97 -10.56 -38.73
CA PHE A 411 30.84 -11.74 -37.88
C PHE A 411 29.92 -12.74 -38.55
N PHE A 412 30.28 -14.01 -38.46
CA PHE A 412 29.52 -15.10 -39.06
C PHE A 412 29.24 -16.22 -38.06
N ILE A 413 28.08 -16.84 -38.20
CA ILE A 413 27.76 -18.12 -37.55
C ILE A 413 27.64 -19.21 -38.61
N ARG A 414 27.82 -20.47 -38.21
CA ARG A 414 27.72 -21.61 -39.13
C ARG A 414 26.44 -22.41 -38.88
N ALA A 415 25.68 -22.65 -39.94
CA ALA A 415 24.50 -23.51 -39.90
C ALA A 415 24.89 -24.99 -39.81
N VAL A 416 24.23 -25.77 -38.95
CA VAL A 416 24.52 -27.20 -38.74
C VAL A 416 24.10 -28.05 -39.95
N GLY A 417 22.96 -27.72 -40.58
CA GLY A 417 22.41 -28.49 -41.70
C GLY A 417 23.17 -28.28 -43.02
N SER A 418 23.37 -27.02 -43.40
CA SER A 418 23.99 -26.66 -44.69
C SER A 418 25.51 -26.44 -44.60
N GLY A 419 26.05 -26.21 -43.40
CA GLY A 419 27.43 -25.76 -43.21
C GLY A 419 27.68 -24.32 -43.66
N LYS A 420 26.65 -23.60 -44.15
CA LYS A 420 26.79 -22.23 -44.66
C LYS A 420 27.11 -21.25 -43.55
N LEU A 421 27.93 -20.25 -43.87
CA LEU A 421 28.22 -19.13 -42.99
C LEU A 421 27.22 -18.01 -43.23
N TYR A 422 26.56 -17.56 -42.17
CA TYR A 422 25.61 -16.46 -42.20
C TYR A 422 26.17 -15.27 -41.45
N ARG A 423 26.17 -14.10 -42.13
CA ARG A 423 26.60 -12.85 -41.51
C ARG A 423 25.57 -12.43 -40.46
N VAL A 424 26.06 -12.10 -39.28
CA VAL A 424 25.27 -11.58 -38.17
C VAL A 424 25.73 -10.17 -37.84
N VAL A 425 24.78 -9.29 -37.57
CA VAL A 425 24.99 -7.87 -37.28
C VAL A 425 24.57 -7.49 -35.86
N GLY A 426 23.94 -8.43 -35.16
CA GLY A 426 23.59 -8.28 -33.76
C GLY A 426 23.01 -9.55 -33.19
N TYR A 427 22.65 -9.49 -31.92
CA TYR A 427 22.06 -10.59 -31.17
C TYR A 427 21.00 -10.04 -30.23
N TRP A 428 19.86 -10.71 -30.15
CA TRP A 428 18.73 -10.34 -29.31
C TRP A 428 18.55 -11.41 -28.24
N ARG A 429 18.44 -11.00 -26.99
CA ARG A 429 17.96 -11.86 -25.90
C ARG A 429 16.64 -11.30 -25.41
N SER A 430 15.59 -12.10 -25.41
CA SER A 430 14.28 -11.70 -24.92
C SER A 430 13.76 -12.61 -23.81
N GLN A 431 12.99 -12.02 -22.91
CA GLN A 431 12.22 -12.74 -21.90
C GLN A 431 10.81 -12.19 -21.86
N SER A 432 9.84 -13.10 -21.90
CA SER A 432 8.44 -12.74 -21.66
C SER A 432 8.23 -12.49 -20.17
N ILE A 433 7.44 -11.48 -19.85
CA ILE A 433 6.87 -11.29 -18.51
C ILE A 433 5.69 -12.26 -18.41
N ILE A 434 5.87 -13.33 -17.64
CA ILE A 434 4.90 -14.44 -17.54
C ILE A 434 3.92 -14.27 -16.38
N ARG A 435 4.23 -13.40 -15.42
CA ARG A 435 3.36 -13.00 -14.32
C ARG A 435 3.78 -11.63 -13.77
N LYS A 436 2.95 -11.09 -12.88
CA LYS A 436 3.22 -9.91 -12.08
C LYS A 436 3.11 -10.27 -10.59
N ILE A 437 3.76 -9.50 -9.72
CA ILE A 437 3.77 -9.71 -8.27
C ILE A 437 2.76 -8.86 -7.51
#